data_AF-A0A2G0Q2H9-F1
#
_entry.id   AF-A0A2G0Q2H9-F1
#
_cell.length_a   1.000
_cell.length_b   1.000
_cell.length_c   1.000
_cell.angle_alpha   90.00
_cell.angle_beta   90.00
_cell.angle_gamma   90.00
#
_symmetry.space_group_name_H-M   'P 1'
#
loop_
_entity.id
_entity.type
_entity.pdbx_description
1 polymer ?
#
loop_
_entity_poly.entity_id
_entity_poly.type
_entity_poly.pdbx_seq_one_letter_code
_entity_poly.pdbx_strand_id
1 'polypeptide(L)' 'MPEHTPPVRARELGITGRFRFRKQTLTSRPVLQVEVLVRKTRLGTHSIDRTDPIWRDASLQEAIQIQYGTGFIDSPES' A
#
# COMPACT_ATOMS: atom_id res chain seq x y z
N MET A 1 17.94 -10.07 28.01
CA MET A 1 16.65 -10.65 27.61
C MET A 1 16.32 -10.07 26.24
N PRO A 2 16.01 -10.87 25.20
CA PRO A 2 15.65 -10.30 23.91
C PRO A 2 14.33 -9.54 24.09
N GLU A 3 14.34 -8.25 23.77
CA GLU A 3 13.15 -7.41 23.78
C GLU A 3 12.13 -8.01 22.81
N HIS A 4 11.09 -8.63 23.36
CA HIS A 4 10.03 -9.26 22.59
C HIS A 4 9.15 -8.15 22.00
N THR A 5 9.63 -7.54 20.92
CA THR A 5 8.90 -6.49 20.21
C THR A 5 7.59 -7.11 19.70
N PRO A 6 6.42 -6.59 20.10
CA PRO A 6 5.16 -7.19 19.69
C PRO A 6 5.00 -7.14 18.17
N PRO A 7 4.41 -8.18 17.57
CA PRO A 7 4.27 -8.28 16.13
C PRO A 7 3.41 -7.14 15.58
N VAL A 8 3.90 -6.47 14.55
CA VAL A 8 3.13 -5.46 13.81
C VAL A 8 2.24 -6.21 12.82
N ARG A 9 0.92 -6.07 12.96
CA ARG A 9 -0.02 -6.55 11.95
C ARG A 9 -0.21 -5.45 10.92
N ALA A 10 0.19 -5.72 9.69
CA ALA A 10 -0.07 -4.84 8.54
C ALA A 10 -1.25 -5.41 7.74
N ARG A 11 -2.26 -4.59 7.48
CA ARG A 11 -3.41 -4.94 6.64
C ARG A 11 -3.56 -3.90 5.54
N GLU A 12 -3.50 -4.35 4.29
CA GLU A 12 -3.83 -3.51 3.14
C GLU A 12 -5.32 -3.18 3.14
N LEU A 13 -5.64 -1.89 3.00
CA LEU A 13 -7.01 -1.38 2.95
C LEU A 13 -7.51 -1.29 1.51
N GLY A 14 -6.64 -0.93 0.57
CA GLY A 14 -6.97 -0.76 -0.85
C GLY A 14 -6.04 0.22 -1.57
N ILE A 15 -6.33 0.45 -2.86
CA ILE A 15 -5.60 1.39 -3.73
C ILE A 15 -6.18 2.80 -3.61
N THR A 16 -5.33 3.83 -3.58
CA THR A 16 -5.76 5.25 -3.50
C THR A 16 -6.13 5.84 -4.86
N GLY A 17 -5.86 5.11 -5.95
CA GLY A 17 -5.98 5.61 -7.33
C GLY A 17 -4.77 6.40 -7.81
N ARG A 18 -3.79 6.69 -6.95
CA ARG A 18 -2.50 7.22 -7.41
C ARG A 18 -1.65 6.11 -8.02
N PHE A 19 -1.10 6.38 -9.20
CA PHE A 19 -0.26 5.43 -9.92
C PHE A 19 0.97 6.11 -10.51
N ARG A 20 2.03 5.33 -10.68
CA ARG A 20 3.27 5.76 -11.33
C ARG A 20 3.90 4.59 -12.09
N PHE A 21 4.75 4.90 -13.06
CA PHE A 21 5.57 3.89 -13.73
C PHE A 21 6.99 3.94 -13.19
N ARG A 22 7.54 2.79 -12.79
CA ARG A 22 8.97 2.65 -12.53
C ARG A 22 9.63 1.84 -13.64
N LYS A 23 10.91 2.09 -13.91
CA LYS A 23 11.71 1.25 -14.79
C LYS A 23 12.23 0.04 -14.01
N GLN A 24 11.96 -1.17 -14.48
CA GLN A 24 12.53 -2.39 -13.88
C GLN A 24 14.04 -2.46 -14.18
N THR A 25 14.86 -2.62 -13.14
CA THR A 25 16.32 -2.58 -13.26
C THR A 25 16.89 -3.63 -14.21
N LEU A 26 16.34 -4.85 -14.20
CA LEU A 26 16.86 -5.97 -14.99
C LEU A 26 16.46 -5.91 -16.46
N THR A 27 15.20 -5.59 -16.75
CA THR A 27 14.61 -5.70 -18.10
C THR A 27 14.41 -4.36 -18.78
N SER A 28 14.64 -3.25 -18.07
CA SER A 28 14.29 -1.89 -18.50
C SER A 28 12.81 -1.68 -18.85
N ARG A 29 11.93 -2.64 -18.55
CA ARG A 29 10.49 -2.54 -18.86
C ARG A 29 9.80 -1.61 -17.88
N PRO A 30 8.81 -0.82 -18.33
CA PRO A 30 7.96 -0.05 -17.43
C PRO A 30 7.10 -1.00 -16.60
N VAL A 31 7.09 -0.79 -15.28
CA VAL A 31 6.25 -1.49 -14.31
C VAL A 31 5.29 -0.48 -13.72
N LEU A 32 4.00 -0.77 -13.83
CA LEU A 32 2.96 0.00 -13.18
C LEU A 32 3.02 -0.22 -11.67
N GLN A 33 3.06 0.86 -10.93
CA GLN A 33 2.98 0.88 -9.47
C GLN A 33 1.77 1.67 -9.04
N VAL A 34 1.15 1.21 -7.96
CA VAL A 34 -0.02 1.83 -7.33
C VAL A 34 0.32 2.18 -5.90
N GLU A 35 -0.24 3.28 -5.42
CA GLU A 35 -0.22 3.62 -4.01
C GLU A 35 -1.34 2.87 -3.30
N VAL A 36 -0.97 2.11 -2.28
CA VAL A 36 -1.90 1.36 -1.43
C VAL A 36 -1.81 1.87 -0.01
N LEU A 37 -2.95 1.95 0.68
CA LEU A 37 -2.96 2.27 2.10
C LEU A 37 -2.82 1.00 2.90
N VAL A 38 -1.82 0.99 3.78
CA VAL A 38 -1.60 -0.11 4.72
C VAL A 38 -1.81 0.38 6.12
N ARG A 39 -2.79 -0.22 6.79
CA ARG A 39 -3.06 -0.03 8.21
C ARG A 39 -2.12 -0.92 9.00
N LYS A 40 -1.24 -0.32 9.78
CA LYS A 40 -0.35 -1.01 10.70
C LYS A 40 -0.92 -0.87 12.10
N THR A 41 -1.18 -2.00 12.74
CA THR A 41 -1.64 -2.08 14.13
C THR A 41 -0.61 -2.85 14.94
N ARG A 42 -0.08 -2.24 16.02
CA ARG A 42 0.80 -2.92 16.98
C ARG A 42 -0.02 -3.30 18.22
N LEU A 43 -0.04 -4.59 18.57
CA LEU A 43 -0.65 -5.05 19.82
C LEU A 43 0.29 -4.75 21.01
N GLY A 44 -0.22 -4.15 22.10
CA GLY A 44 0.47 -4.16 23.40
C GLY A 44 1.17 -2.86 23.85
N THR A 45 1.23 -1.82 23.03
CA THR A 45 1.70 -0.50 23.47
C THR A 45 0.86 0.51 22.72
N HIS A 46 -0.04 1.23 23.43
CA HIS A 46 -0.87 2.34 22.93
C HIS A 46 -1.24 2.20 21.44
N SER A 47 -2.44 1.73 21.10
CA SER A 47 -2.93 1.51 19.73
C SER A 47 -2.51 2.59 18.72
N ILE A 48 -1.30 2.47 18.17
CA ILE A 48 -0.83 3.30 17.05
C ILE A 48 -1.42 2.62 15.83
N ASP A 49 -2.65 3.02 15.52
CA ASP A 49 -3.30 2.70 14.28
C ASP A 49 -2.82 3.70 13.24
N ARG A 50 -1.75 3.33 12.54
CA ARG A 50 -1.15 4.20 11.53
C ARG A 50 -1.48 3.66 10.15
N THR A 51 -2.12 4.51 9.36
CA THR A 51 -2.33 4.27 7.94
C THR A 51 -1.19 4.95 7.20
N ASP A 52 -0.33 4.17 6.54
CA ASP A 52 0.75 4.72 5.73
C ASP A 52 0.49 4.39 4.24
N PRO A 53 0.66 5.35 3.32
CA PRO A 53 0.70 5.07 1.90
C PRO A 53 2.01 4.37 1.55
N ILE A 54 1.92 3.27 0.81
CA ILE A 54 3.09 2.56 0.28
C ILE A 54 2.94 2.35 -1.23
N TRP A 55 4.06 2.31 -1.94
CA TRP A 55 4.08 2.04 -3.38
C TRP A 55 4.32 0.55 -3.63
N ARG A 56 3.38 -0.11 -4.30
CA ARG A 56 3.49 -1.52 -4.68
C ARG A 56 3.35 -1.68 -6.19
N ASP A 57 3.91 -2.76 -6.73
CA ASP A 57 3.65 -3.17 -8.11
C ASP A 57 2.16 -3.54 -8.26
N ALA A 58 1.56 -3.09 -9.36
CA ALA A 58 0.14 -3.25 -9.63
C ALA A 58 -0.18 -4.69 -10.04
N SER A 59 -1.26 -5.26 -9.51
CA SER A 59 -1.89 -6.43 -10.12
C SER A 59 -2.68 -6.04 -11.37
N LEU A 60 -3.03 -7.03 -12.20
CA LEU A 60 -3.82 -6.80 -13.41
C LEU A 60 -5.20 -6.18 -13.09
N GLN A 61 -5.84 -6.62 -12.00
CA GLN A 61 -7.14 -6.09 -11.58
C GLN A 61 -7.03 -4.63 -11.15
N GLU A 62 -5.99 -4.26 -10.41
CA GLU A 62 -5.75 -2.87 -10.00
C GLU A 62 -5.42 -1.98 -11.20
N ALA A 63 -4.69 -2.51 -12.20
CA ALA A 63 -4.43 -1.80 -13.44
C ALA A 63 -5.73 -1.48 -14.20
N ILE A 64 -6.66 -2.45 -14.26
CA ILE A 64 -7.99 -2.27 -14.83
C ILE A 64 -8.77 -1.23 -14.02
N GLN A 65 -8.79 -1.32 -12.69
CA GLN A 65 -9.45 -0.34 -11.82
C GLN A 65 -8.95 1.10 -12.05
N ILE A 66 -7.64 1.27 -12.23
CA ILE A 66 -7.03 2.56 -12.58
C ILE A 66 -7.49 3.03 -13.96
N GLN A 67 -7.50 2.13 -14.95
CA GLN A 67 -7.93 2.48 -16.30
C GLN A 67 -9.41 2.94 -16.35
N TYR A 68 -10.28 2.30 -15.58
CA TYR A 68 -11.71 2.63 -15.53
C TYR A 68 -12.07 3.67 -14.46
N GLY A 69 -11.13 4.07 -13.60
CA GLY A 69 -11.36 5.06 -12.55
C GLY A 69 -12.29 4.58 -11.42
N THR A 70 -12.26 3.29 -11.06
CA THR A 70 -13.22 2.70 -10.10
C THR A 70 -12.53 1.99 -8.93
N GLY A 71 -13.22 1.92 -7.78
CA GLY A 71 -12.77 1.10 -6.64
C GLY A 71 -11.63 1.70 -5.80
N PHE A 72 -11.45 3.03 -5.84
CA PHE A 72 -10.47 3.73 -5.02
C PHE A 72 -10.97 3.95 -3.60
N ILE A 73 -10.07 3.83 -2.63
CA ILE A 73 -10.33 4.26 -1.26
C ILE A 73 -9.89 5.70 -1.07
N ASP A 74 -10.70 6.46 -0.36
CA ASP A 74 -10.35 7.82 0.04
C ASP A 74 -9.19 7.74 1.03
N SER A 75 -8.14 8.52 0.79
CA SER A 75 -7.08 8.64 1.79
C SER A 75 -7.63 9.45 2.96
N PRO A 76 -7.47 9.00 4.22
CA PRO A 76 -8.03 9.67 5.39
C PRO A 76 -7.39 11.05 5.69
N GLU A 77 -6.67 11.63 4.73
CA GLU A 77 -6.08 12.96 4.77
C GLU A 77 -6.66 13.79 3.62
N SER A 78 -7.92 14.23 3.79
CA SER A 78 -8.53 15.31 3.00
C SER A 78 -9.10 16.38 3.92
#